data_AF-A0A2T1FNA5-F1
#
_entry.id   AF-A0A2T1FNA5-F1
#
_cell.length_a   1.000
_cell.length_b   1.000
_cell.length_c   1.000
_cell.angle_alpha   90.00
_cell.angle_beta   90.00
_cell.angle_gamma   90.00
#
_symmetry.space_group_name_H-M   'P 1'
#
loop_
_entity.id
_entity.type
_entity.pdbx_description
1 polymer ?
#
loop_
_entity_poly.entity_id
_entity_poly.type
_entity_poly.pdbx_seq_one_letter_code
_entity_poly.pdbx_strand_id
1 'polypeptide(L)'
;MPEDAGKKRYIRDFLQQVKSGTGFVDDIRIERVVRLPGSAGEGSTAKSLSGRQISNLTQLLEDDLSRTFDDGYFTFRFVAALVGSGKTSLLTYLHELAKTKPTYQNHSVVVEFQLSDVPMGNGFKEKLYSHILAHTFYELLHNSNVLASVKNIAEQVLSDYLDNNQLPQLNATKNLMPFRNKFKKYIADSVDSLEQFLFYTISKVSAVDPNFSFVYLTDELDALAEFPNEIKETRLLFKQLIRRALGQEFGSKIRLLIYLVGTSNNVESFIAEDSVMESLLGDSVINLNKGYSNEFELIRKKIDERIEGAYKGYQKFAQAWQEIKDIPLNPANTLREFCQDYAGAVLEIHEKYFKEAPEQVFEGNSRQLVESQCRQQWASYMSQRSYALSEVSTTTVIAGHAFDSYVELLHNRHCVARAFGEAKNYELLSSHLETFNQWLEDANFKPDGTPGDISFMIAPSCPPLLQRKLELKNIQFIKSDKVISTPTPTPTPTSTPSPTPTPSPTPTTSSLNLNGANKSELTKAFQGTRIKQTTIDKFISDRKIKTYRTIDDLASYLNLTPAVKKKLQAKFDKGEICF
;
A
#
# COMPACT_ATOMS: atom_id res chain seq x y z
N MET A 1 -7.79 29.68 27.54
CA MET A 1 -6.90 28.57 27.18
C MET A 1 -7.43 28.02 25.88
N PRO A 2 -6.63 27.94 24.79
CA PRO A 2 -7.13 27.30 23.58
C PRO A 2 -7.26 25.81 23.90
N GLU A 3 -8.51 25.37 24.01
CA GLU A 3 -8.89 23.99 24.23
C GLU A 3 -8.37 23.12 23.09
N ASP A 4 -7.76 22.00 23.45
CA ASP A 4 -7.70 20.79 22.65
C ASP A 4 -7.13 20.92 21.21
N ALA A 5 -5.93 21.52 21.08
CA ALA A 5 -5.03 21.11 20.01
C ALA A 5 -4.66 19.64 20.26
N GLY A 6 -5.57 18.74 19.89
CA GLY A 6 -5.67 17.37 20.39
C GLY A 6 -4.29 16.73 20.47
N LYS A 7 -3.96 16.14 21.62
CA LYS A 7 -2.77 15.31 21.76
C LYS A 7 -2.88 14.22 20.70
N LYS A 8 -2.26 14.43 19.53
CA LYS A 8 -2.34 13.58 18.35
C LYS A 8 -1.92 12.17 18.79
N ARG A 9 -2.86 11.21 18.80
CA ARG A 9 -2.65 9.82 19.26
C ARG A 9 -2.27 8.90 18.11
N TYR A 10 -1.72 9.44 17.01
CA TYR A 10 -1.52 8.68 15.78
C TYR A 10 -0.65 7.45 15.99
N ILE A 11 0.43 7.56 16.79
CA ILE A 11 1.26 6.39 17.11
C ILE A 11 0.51 5.32 17.91
N ARG A 12 -0.28 5.72 18.90
CA ARG A 12 -1.07 4.76 19.70
C ARG A 12 -2.08 4.05 18.81
N ASP A 13 -2.84 4.81 18.03
CA ASP A 13 -3.89 4.28 17.16
C ASP A 13 -3.28 3.39 16.07
N PHE A 14 -2.14 3.78 15.51
CA PHE A 14 -1.32 2.97 14.62
C PHE A 14 -0.92 1.63 15.26
N LEU A 15 -0.34 1.64 16.47
CA LEU A 15 0.06 0.41 17.15
C LEU A 15 -1.13 -0.49 17.47
N GLN A 16 -2.27 0.09 17.86
CA GLN A 16 -3.52 -0.65 18.08
C GLN A 16 -4.01 -1.31 16.79
N GLN A 17 -4.01 -0.58 15.68
CA GLN A 17 -4.40 -1.10 14.38
C GLN A 17 -3.49 -2.28 13.97
N VAL A 18 -2.18 -2.08 14.01
CA VAL A 18 -1.20 -3.13 13.66
C VAL A 18 -1.40 -4.37 14.54
N LYS A 19 -1.61 -4.19 15.84
CA LYS A 19 -1.89 -5.28 16.79
C LYS A 19 -3.16 -6.04 16.41
N SER A 20 -4.25 -5.36 16.02
CA SER A 20 -5.47 -6.06 15.58
C SER A 20 -5.35 -6.69 14.19
N GLY A 21 -4.21 -6.52 13.49
CA GLY A 21 -4.04 -6.98 12.11
C GLY A 21 -4.76 -6.11 11.09
N THR A 22 -5.28 -4.96 11.51
CA THR A 22 -5.91 -3.92 10.68
C THR A 22 -4.84 -2.86 10.34
N GLY A 23 -4.86 -2.20 9.18
CA GLY A 23 -3.80 -1.23 8.82
C GLY A 23 -2.55 -1.82 8.14
N PHE A 24 -2.61 -3.09 7.75
CA PHE A 24 -1.58 -3.74 6.94
C PHE A 24 -1.39 -3.12 5.55
N VAL A 25 -2.42 -2.41 5.08
CA VAL A 25 -2.61 -2.00 3.70
C VAL A 25 -1.81 -0.74 3.36
N ASP A 26 -1.82 0.24 4.26
CA ASP A 26 -1.19 1.55 4.03
C ASP A 26 0.06 1.76 4.91
N ASP A 27 0.01 1.41 6.21
CA ASP A 27 0.96 1.96 7.19
C ASP A 27 2.13 1.02 7.54
N ILE A 28 1.89 -0.29 7.56
CA ILE A 28 2.95 -1.30 7.76
C ILE A 28 3.17 -2.21 6.54
N ARG A 29 2.62 -1.82 5.38
CA ARG A 29 2.79 -2.61 4.16
C ARG A 29 4.27 -2.79 3.85
N ILE A 30 4.60 -4.04 3.51
CA ILE A 30 5.90 -4.46 2.99
C ILE A 30 5.69 -5.15 1.66
N GLU A 31 6.70 -5.10 0.80
CA GLU A 31 6.69 -5.87 -0.43
C GLU A 31 6.92 -7.34 -0.11
N ARG A 32 5.95 -8.17 -0.47
CA ARG A 32 5.94 -9.60 -0.17
C ARG A 32 6.26 -10.41 -1.41
N VAL A 33 6.90 -11.54 -1.19
CA VAL A 33 7.18 -12.46 -2.31
C VAL A 33 5.94 -13.25 -2.72
N VAL A 34 5.81 -13.47 -4.01
CA VAL A 34 4.70 -14.24 -4.61
C VAL A 34 5.27 -15.50 -5.23
N ARG A 35 4.61 -16.62 -4.95
CA ARG A 35 5.11 -17.93 -5.32
C ARG A 35 4.09 -18.75 -6.08
N LEU A 36 4.59 -19.61 -6.97
CA LEU A 36 3.80 -20.69 -7.53
C LEU A 36 3.58 -21.79 -6.46
N PRO A 37 2.48 -22.55 -6.54
CA PRO A 37 2.29 -23.75 -5.76
C PRO A 37 3.51 -24.69 -5.79
N GLY A 38 3.87 -25.25 -4.63
CA GLY A 38 5.01 -26.17 -4.49
C GLY A 38 6.40 -25.52 -4.50
N SER A 39 6.53 -24.19 -4.64
CA SER A 39 7.84 -23.51 -4.65
C SER A 39 8.26 -22.96 -3.26
N ALA A 40 9.54 -23.14 -2.89
CA ALA A 40 10.12 -22.72 -1.60
C ALA A 40 11.29 -21.70 -1.74
N GLY A 41 11.71 -21.07 -0.65
CA GLY A 41 12.79 -20.08 -0.57
C GLY A 41 12.32 -18.67 -0.19
N GLU A 42 13.13 -17.62 -0.40
CA GLU A 42 12.79 -16.21 -0.08
C GLU A 42 12.49 -15.31 -1.29
N GLY A 43 12.72 -15.77 -2.53
CA GLY A 43 12.46 -14.97 -3.75
C GLY A 43 11.14 -15.26 -4.47
N SER A 44 10.57 -14.30 -5.19
CA SER A 44 9.35 -14.52 -5.98
C SER A 44 9.61 -15.47 -7.16
N THR A 45 8.67 -16.39 -7.38
CA THR A 45 8.71 -17.39 -8.47
C THR A 45 7.50 -17.29 -9.41
N ALA A 46 6.49 -16.51 -9.02
CA ALA A 46 5.28 -16.34 -9.81
C ALA A 46 5.53 -15.53 -11.10
N LYS A 47 4.75 -15.87 -12.12
CA LYS A 47 4.59 -15.07 -13.33
C LYS A 47 3.24 -14.36 -13.31
N SER A 48 3.18 -13.22 -13.97
CA SER A 48 1.90 -12.57 -14.21
C SER A 48 1.12 -13.31 -15.29
N LEU A 49 -0.20 -13.14 -15.34
CA LEU A 49 -1.02 -13.68 -16.42
C LEU A 49 -0.68 -13.05 -17.79
N SER A 50 0.01 -11.92 -17.78
CA SER A 50 0.58 -11.25 -18.96
C SER A 50 1.94 -11.82 -19.37
N GLY A 51 2.42 -12.87 -18.69
CA GLY A 51 3.68 -13.56 -19.00
C GLY A 51 4.93 -12.83 -18.47
N ARG A 52 4.77 -11.78 -17.65
CA ARG A 52 5.89 -11.01 -17.09
C ARG A 52 6.43 -11.69 -15.84
N GLN A 53 7.73 -11.55 -15.60
CA GLN A 53 8.33 -11.98 -14.35
C GLN A 53 7.95 -10.98 -13.24
N ILE A 54 7.47 -11.50 -12.11
CA ILE A 54 7.01 -10.69 -10.99
C ILE A 54 7.99 -10.80 -9.83
N SER A 55 8.42 -9.65 -9.30
CA SER A 55 9.36 -9.61 -8.17
C SER A 55 8.67 -9.53 -6.82
N ASN A 56 7.45 -9.00 -6.74
CA ASN A 56 6.70 -8.85 -5.49
C ASN A 56 5.18 -8.81 -5.71
N LEU A 57 4.44 -8.81 -4.61
CA LEU A 57 2.99 -8.81 -4.61
C LEU A 57 2.40 -7.55 -5.24
N THR A 58 2.93 -6.36 -4.97
CA THR A 58 2.37 -5.13 -5.54
C THR A 58 2.47 -5.14 -7.07
N GLN A 59 3.60 -5.57 -7.64
CA GLN A 59 3.75 -5.72 -9.09
C GLN A 59 2.76 -6.72 -9.69
N LEU A 60 2.47 -7.83 -8.99
CA LEU A 60 1.46 -8.78 -9.44
C LEU A 60 0.09 -8.11 -9.57
N LEU A 61 -0.34 -7.44 -8.50
CA LEU A 61 -1.66 -6.82 -8.41
C LEU A 61 -1.80 -5.70 -9.43
N GLU A 62 -0.76 -4.91 -9.65
CA GLU A 62 -0.75 -3.85 -10.67
C GLU A 62 -0.79 -4.40 -12.10
N ASP A 63 -0.09 -5.51 -12.39
CA ASP A 63 -0.17 -6.16 -13.70
C ASP A 63 -1.55 -6.77 -13.95
N ASP A 64 -2.13 -7.43 -12.94
CA ASP A 64 -3.47 -8.02 -13.00
C ASP A 64 -4.55 -6.92 -13.18
N LEU A 65 -4.42 -5.78 -12.50
CA LEU A 65 -5.27 -4.60 -12.71
C LEU A 65 -5.09 -4.02 -14.12
N SER A 66 -3.86 -3.83 -14.58
CA SER A 66 -3.60 -3.29 -15.92
C SER A 66 -4.15 -4.20 -17.01
N ARG A 67 -3.96 -5.51 -16.88
CA ARG A 67 -4.50 -6.52 -17.79
C ARG A 67 -6.03 -6.44 -17.90
N THR A 68 -6.73 -6.22 -16.78
CA THR A 68 -8.20 -6.11 -16.81
C THR A 68 -8.66 -4.73 -17.25
N PHE A 69 -8.25 -3.68 -16.56
CA PHE A 69 -8.77 -2.34 -16.78
C PHE A 69 -8.29 -1.76 -18.11
N ASP A 70 -6.97 -1.81 -18.36
CA ASP A 70 -6.35 -1.19 -19.52
C ASP A 70 -6.51 -2.09 -20.76
N ASP A 71 -6.08 -3.36 -20.68
CA ASP A 71 -6.02 -4.26 -21.84
C ASP A 71 -7.37 -4.96 -22.16
N GLY A 72 -8.31 -4.92 -21.23
CA GLY A 72 -9.66 -5.44 -21.41
C GLY A 72 -9.80 -6.95 -21.29
N TYR A 73 -8.90 -7.60 -20.55
CA TYR A 73 -8.89 -9.06 -20.42
C TYR A 73 -9.46 -9.58 -19.11
N PHE A 74 -10.01 -10.78 -19.18
CA PHE A 74 -10.40 -11.55 -18.02
C PHE A 74 -9.17 -11.90 -17.17
N THR A 75 -9.32 -11.71 -15.87
CA THR A 75 -8.31 -12.05 -14.86
C THR A 75 -8.97 -12.85 -13.75
N PHE A 76 -8.48 -14.06 -13.51
CA PHE A 76 -8.86 -14.87 -12.37
C PHE A 76 -7.61 -15.19 -11.57
N ARG A 77 -7.66 -15.00 -10.25
CA ARG A 77 -6.60 -15.38 -9.32
C ARG A 77 -7.15 -16.22 -8.19
N PHE A 78 -6.44 -17.30 -7.88
CA PHE A 78 -6.71 -18.13 -6.73
C PHE A 78 -5.55 -18.02 -5.74
N VAL A 79 -5.80 -17.44 -4.58
CA VAL A 79 -4.79 -17.23 -3.55
C VAL A 79 -4.86 -18.34 -2.51
N ALA A 80 -3.81 -19.16 -2.46
CA ALA A 80 -3.57 -20.17 -1.44
C ALA A 80 -2.67 -19.58 -0.34
N ALA A 81 -3.24 -19.34 0.83
CA ALA A 81 -2.56 -18.62 1.90
C ALA A 81 -2.36 -19.47 3.16
N LEU A 82 -1.21 -19.36 3.83
CA LEU A 82 -1.10 -19.89 5.20
C LEU A 82 -1.97 -19.06 6.15
N VAL A 83 -2.51 -19.67 7.21
CA VAL A 83 -3.26 -18.93 8.23
C VAL A 83 -2.36 -17.83 8.82
N GLY A 84 -2.90 -16.64 9.03
CA GLY A 84 -2.13 -15.50 9.55
C GLY A 84 -1.17 -14.85 8.54
N SER A 85 -1.13 -15.29 7.29
CA SER A 85 -0.27 -14.70 6.25
C SER A 85 -0.76 -13.36 5.69
N GLY A 86 -1.90 -12.82 6.12
CA GLY A 86 -2.41 -11.52 5.61
C GLY A 86 -3.23 -11.62 4.32
N LYS A 87 -3.99 -12.71 4.15
CA LYS A 87 -4.88 -12.95 3.00
C LYS A 87 -5.94 -11.86 2.81
N THR A 88 -6.61 -11.45 3.88
CA THR A 88 -7.59 -10.36 3.89
C THR A 88 -6.94 -9.02 3.54
N SER A 89 -5.76 -8.74 4.11
CA SER A 89 -4.99 -7.54 3.79
C SER A 89 -4.59 -7.43 2.33
N LEU A 90 -4.36 -8.56 1.64
CA LEU A 90 -4.11 -8.59 0.20
C LEU A 90 -5.34 -8.11 -0.57
N LEU A 91 -6.52 -8.63 -0.24
CA LEU A 91 -7.77 -8.24 -0.90
C LEU A 91 -8.11 -6.77 -0.66
N THR A 92 -8.01 -6.31 0.59
CA THR A 92 -8.22 -4.90 0.92
C THR A 92 -7.25 -3.99 0.16
N TYR A 93 -5.99 -4.39 0.01
CA TYR A 93 -5.04 -3.61 -0.79
C TYR A 93 -5.37 -3.59 -2.28
N LEU A 94 -5.79 -4.71 -2.85
CA LEU A 94 -6.23 -4.76 -4.24
C LEU A 94 -7.48 -3.88 -4.47
N HIS A 95 -8.43 -3.89 -3.53
CA HIS A 95 -9.58 -3.01 -3.54
C HIS A 95 -9.17 -1.53 -3.56
N GLU A 96 -8.25 -1.14 -2.68
CA GLU A 96 -7.74 0.24 -2.64
C GLU A 96 -6.95 0.59 -3.91
N LEU A 97 -6.14 -0.33 -4.44
CA LEU A 97 -5.43 -0.11 -5.71
C LEU A 97 -6.39 0.12 -6.88
N ALA A 98 -7.50 -0.63 -6.94
CA ALA A 98 -8.51 -0.45 -7.98
C ALA A 98 -9.20 0.93 -7.91
N LYS A 99 -9.17 1.59 -6.75
CA LYS A 99 -9.80 2.90 -6.52
C LYS A 99 -8.83 4.08 -6.60
N THR A 100 -7.52 3.83 -6.63
CA THR A 100 -6.50 4.90 -6.56
C THR A 100 -6.05 5.44 -7.92
N LYS A 101 -6.72 5.08 -9.02
CA LYS A 101 -6.60 5.75 -10.32
C LYS A 101 -7.96 6.32 -10.74
N PRO A 102 -8.06 7.62 -11.11
CA PRO A 102 -9.32 8.21 -11.57
C PRO A 102 -9.95 7.45 -12.75
N THR A 103 -9.10 6.94 -13.65
CA THR A 103 -9.52 6.14 -14.81
C THR A 103 -10.14 4.79 -14.44
N TYR A 104 -9.90 4.30 -13.21
CA TYR A 104 -10.47 3.04 -12.72
C TYR A 104 -11.69 3.31 -11.87
N GLN A 105 -11.61 4.30 -10.97
CA GLN A 105 -12.67 4.61 -10.01
C GLN A 105 -14.02 4.96 -10.67
N ASN A 106 -14.00 5.69 -11.79
CA ASN A 106 -15.23 6.09 -12.49
C ASN A 106 -15.77 5.01 -13.43
N HIS A 107 -14.94 4.03 -13.76
CA HIS A 107 -15.19 2.99 -14.76
C HIS A 107 -15.11 1.60 -14.13
N SER A 108 -15.54 1.44 -12.88
CA SER A 108 -15.61 0.12 -12.26
C SER A 108 -16.59 0.00 -11.12
N VAL A 109 -16.95 -1.25 -10.83
CA VAL A 109 -17.49 -1.66 -9.53
C VAL A 109 -16.53 -2.66 -8.91
N VAL A 110 -16.31 -2.50 -7.60
CA VAL A 110 -15.47 -3.40 -6.81
C VAL A 110 -16.33 -3.97 -5.68
N VAL A 111 -16.58 -5.26 -5.75
CA VAL A 111 -17.41 -6.02 -4.82
C VAL A 111 -16.52 -6.94 -4.01
N GLU A 112 -16.41 -6.67 -2.70
CA GLU A 112 -15.67 -7.48 -1.73
C GLU A 112 -16.65 -8.14 -0.75
N PHE A 113 -16.49 -9.44 -0.50
CA PHE A 113 -17.31 -10.18 0.47
C PHE A 113 -16.62 -11.49 0.92
N GLN A 114 -17.11 -12.07 2.02
CA GLN A 114 -16.66 -13.36 2.53
C GLN A 114 -17.66 -14.45 2.13
N LEU A 115 -17.19 -15.67 1.86
CA LEU A 115 -18.12 -16.78 1.56
C LEU A 115 -19.03 -17.12 2.74
N SER A 116 -18.58 -16.84 3.97
CA SER A 116 -19.38 -16.95 5.20
C SER A 116 -20.57 -15.96 5.25
N ASP A 117 -20.54 -14.88 4.48
CA ASP A 117 -21.67 -13.93 4.36
C ASP A 117 -22.85 -14.48 3.56
N VAL A 118 -22.66 -15.61 2.87
CA VAL A 118 -23.67 -16.28 2.05
C VAL A 118 -24.37 -17.35 2.89
N PRO A 119 -25.72 -17.34 2.98
CA PRO A 119 -26.44 -18.34 3.76
C PRO A 119 -26.19 -19.77 3.28
N MET A 120 -25.64 -20.61 4.16
CA MET A 120 -25.36 -22.04 3.89
C MET A 120 -26.64 -22.86 3.60
N GLY A 121 -26.47 -24.10 3.14
CA GLY A 121 -27.53 -25.04 2.78
C GLY A 121 -27.93 -24.98 1.31
N ASN A 122 -28.86 -25.87 0.93
CA ASN A 122 -29.29 -26.14 -0.45
C ASN A 122 -29.40 -24.90 -1.37
N GLY A 123 -28.93 -25.04 -2.61
CA GLY A 123 -28.94 -23.98 -3.62
C GLY A 123 -27.93 -22.87 -3.29
N PHE A 124 -26.78 -23.23 -2.75
CA PHE A 124 -25.72 -22.31 -2.38
C PHE A 124 -25.16 -21.55 -3.58
N LYS A 125 -25.01 -22.22 -4.73
CA LYS A 125 -24.61 -21.60 -6.01
C LYS A 125 -25.53 -20.45 -6.39
N GLU A 126 -26.85 -20.65 -6.35
CA GLU A 126 -27.85 -19.63 -6.67
C GLU A 126 -27.82 -18.49 -5.64
N LYS A 127 -27.66 -18.81 -4.35
CA LYS A 127 -27.49 -17.79 -3.30
C LYS A 127 -26.23 -16.97 -3.50
N LEU A 128 -25.11 -17.59 -3.90
CA LEU A 128 -23.84 -16.93 -4.16
C LEU A 128 -23.93 -16.00 -5.38
N TYR A 129 -24.51 -16.46 -6.50
CA TYR A 129 -24.79 -15.58 -7.63
C TYR A 129 -25.70 -14.40 -7.25
N SER A 130 -26.78 -14.67 -6.50
CA SER A 130 -27.69 -13.62 -6.03
C SER A 130 -26.98 -12.61 -5.12
N HIS A 131 -26.04 -13.06 -4.28
CA HIS A 131 -25.23 -12.19 -3.44
C HIS A 131 -24.34 -11.28 -4.30
N ILE A 132 -23.59 -11.85 -5.25
CA ILE A 132 -22.71 -11.12 -6.17
C ILE A 132 -23.52 -10.06 -6.92
N LEU A 133 -24.62 -10.45 -7.58
CA LEU A 133 -25.46 -9.56 -8.36
C LEU A 133 -26.08 -8.45 -7.52
N ALA A 134 -26.60 -8.76 -6.34
CA ALA A 134 -27.18 -7.74 -5.46
C ALA A 134 -26.16 -6.66 -5.09
N HIS A 135 -24.92 -7.06 -4.77
CA HIS A 135 -23.86 -6.11 -4.46
C HIS A 135 -23.42 -5.32 -5.70
N THR A 136 -23.30 -5.99 -6.86
CA THR A 136 -23.01 -5.33 -8.14
C THR A 136 -24.03 -4.24 -8.47
N PHE A 137 -25.32 -4.53 -8.41
CA PHE A 137 -26.36 -3.54 -8.69
C PHE A 137 -26.43 -2.45 -7.61
N TYR A 138 -26.15 -2.78 -6.35
CA TYR A 138 -26.05 -1.77 -5.30
C TYR A 138 -24.97 -0.75 -5.64
N GLU A 139 -23.76 -1.21 -6.00
CA GLU A 139 -22.65 -0.35 -6.41
C GLU A 139 -22.96 0.43 -7.69
N LEU A 140 -23.50 -0.23 -8.72
CA LEU A 140 -23.86 0.44 -9.98
C LEU A 140 -24.83 1.60 -9.74
N LEU A 141 -25.81 1.46 -8.85
CA LEU A 141 -26.85 2.46 -8.63
C LEU A 141 -26.45 3.54 -7.61
N HIS A 142 -25.74 3.17 -6.54
CA HIS A 142 -25.52 4.06 -5.39
C HIS A 142 -24.11 4.67 -5.34
N ASN A 143 -23.13 4.13 -6.07
CA ASN A 143 -21.78 4.69 -6.07
C ASN A 143 -21.76 6.04 -6.82
N SER A 144 -21.33 7.10 -6.14
CA SER A 144 -21.32 8.46 -6.70
C SER A 144 -20.33 8.65 -7.85
N ASN A 145 -19.30 7.80 -7.95
CA ASN A 145 -18.26 7.91 -8.98
C ASN A 145 -18.67 7.23 -10.30
N VAL A 146 -19.66 6.32 -10.27
CA VAL A 146 -20.15 5.64 -11.46
C VAL A 146 -20.89 6.64 -12.36
N LEU A 147 -20.55 6.63 -13.65
CA LEU A 147 -21.13 7.50 -14.67
C LEU A 147 -22.67 7.37 -14.75
N ALA A 148 -23.36 8.48 -14.98
CA ALA A 148 -24.83 8.50 -15.08
C ALA A 148 -25.36 7.59 -16.22
N SER A 149 -24.63 7.48 -17.33
CA SER A 149 -24.98 6.57 -18.43
C SER A 149 -24.96 5.10 -17.99
N VAL A 150 -24.00 4.72 -17.15
CA VAL A 150 -23.89 3.37 -16.57
C VAL A 150 -25.01 3.12 -15.56
N LYS A 151 -25.38 4.11 -14.75
CA LYS A 151 -26.54 4.02 -13.85
C LYS A 151 -27.83 3.75 -14.62
N ASN A 152 -28.08 4.53 -15.67
CA ASN A 152 -29.29 4.40 -16.48
C ASN A 152 -29.39 3.02 -17.13
N ILE A 153 -28.29 2.46 -17.65
CA ILE A 153 -28.34 1.12 -18.24
C ILE A 153 -28.52 0.02 -17.18
N ALA A 154 -27.98 0.19 -15.96
CA ALA A 154 -28.24 -0.73 -14.86
C ALA A 154 -29.72 -0.71 -14.42
N GLU A 155 -30.33 0.48 -14.33
CA GLU A 155 -31.78 0.61 -14.08
C GLU A 155 -32.60 -0.03 -15.20
N GLN A 156 -32.22 0.17 -16.46
CA GLN A 156 -32.90 -0.43 -17.60
C GLN A 156 -32.83 -1.97 -17.54
N VAL A 157 -31.65 -2.54 -17.26
CA VAL A 157 -31.47 -3.98 -17.10
C VAL A 157 -32.37 -4.53 -15.99
N LEU A 158 -32.56 -3.82 -14.89
CA LEU A 158 -33.48 -4.23 -13.84
C LEU A 158 -34.95 -4.07 -14.27
N SER A 159 -35.29 -3.01 -15.00
CA SER A 159 -36.65 -2.76 -15.47
C SER A 159 -37.18 -3.83 -16.44
N ASP A 160 -36.28 -4.56 -17.11
CA ASP A 160 -36.65 -5.70 -17.95
C ASP A 160 -37.29 -6.84 -17.13
N TYR A 161 -37.05 -6.89 -15.82
CA TYR A 161 -37.48 -7.97 -14.92
C TYR A 161 -38.32 -7.52 -13.71
N LEU A 162 -38.35 -6.22 -13.42
CA LEU A 162 -39.03 -5.67 -12.25
C LEU A 162 -40.28 -4.89 -12.64
N ASP A 163 -41.36 -5.07 -11.88
CA ASP A 163 -42.57 -4.28 -12.06
C ASP A 163 -42.36 -2.80 -11.69
N ASN A 164 -43.23 -1.93 -12.21
CA ASN A 164 -43.21 -0.47 -12.00
C ASN A 164 -43.16 -0.03 -10.53
N ASN A 165 -43.60 -0.87 -9.58
CA ASN A 165 -43.55 -0.58 -8.14
C ASN A 165 -42.29 -1.09 -7.43
N GLN A 166 -41.60 -2.10 -7.99
CA GLN A 166 -40.48 -2.77 -7.34
C GLN A 166 -39.16 -2.00 -7.55
N LEU A 167 -38.90 -1.52 -8.76
CA LEU A 167 -37.67 -0.78 -9.08
C LEU A 167 -37.52 0.51 -8.24
N PRO A 168 -38.55 1.38 -8.10
CA PRO A 168 -38.44 2.55 -7.23
C PRO A 168 -38.18 2.19 -5.75
N GLN A 169 -38.79 1.10 -5.26
CA GLN A 169 -38.57 0.63 -3.89
C GLN A 169 -37.15 0.09 -3.69
N LEU A 170 -36.56 -0.53 -4.71
CA LEU A 170 -35.19 -1.01 -4.68
C LEU A 170 -34.22 0.17 -4.69
N ASN A 171 -34.37 1.12 -5.62
CA ASN A 171 -33.50 2.30 -5.75
C ASN A 171 -33.56 3.25 -4.55
N ALA A 172 -34.68 3.30 -3.83
CA ALA A 172 -34.78 4.10 -2.60
C ALA A 172 -33.99 3.49 -1.42
N THR A 173 -33.46 2.27 -1.54
CA THR A 173 -32.86 1.52 -0.45
C THR A 173 -31.37 1.83 -0.30
N LYS A 174 -31.05 2.81 0.55
CA LYS A 174 -29.69 3.33 0.76
C LYS A 174 -28.69 2.37 1.41
N ASN A 175 -29.15 1.27 2.02
CA ASN A 175 -28.30 0.34 2.75
C ASN A 175 -28.19 -0.99 2.02
N LEU A 176 -26.98 -1.54 1.92
CA LEU A 176 -26.71 -2.78 1.19
C LEU A 176 -27.53 -3.98 1.69
N MET A 177 -27.62 -4.20 3.01
CA MET A 177 -28.34 -5.37 3.55
C MET A 177 -29.84 -5.38 3.19
N PRO A 178 -30.62 -4.31 3.46
CA PRO A 178 -31.99 -4.21 2.99
C PRO A 178 -32.13 -4.28 1.47
N PHE A 179 -31.18 -3.70 0.72
CA PHE A 179 -31.17 -3.76 -0.75
C PHE A 179 -31.03 -5.22 -1.21
N ARG A 180 -30.07 -5.97 -0.65
CA ARG A 180 -29.82 -7.38 -0.95
C ARG A 180 -31.05 -8.25 -0.71
N ASN A 181 -31.74 -8.04 0.40
CA ASN A 181 -32.96 -8.79 0.73
C ASN A 181 -34.08 -8.53 -0.30
N LYS A 182 -34.27 -7.28 -0.71
CA LYS A 182 -35.24 -6.90 -1.75
C LYS A 182 -34.83 -7.45 -3.12
N PHE A 183 -33.57 -7.27 -3.50
CA PHE A 183 -33.02 -7.78 -4.76
C PHE A 183 -33.24 -9.28 -4.89
N LYS A 184 -32.90 -10.05 -3.86
CA LYS A 184 -33.12 -11.51 -3.84
C LYS A 184 -34.60 -11.85 -4.04
N LYS A 185 -35.51 -11.16 -3.33
CA LYS A 185 -36.95 -11.38 -3.44
C LYS A 185 -37.49 -11.08 -4.84
N TYR A 186 -36.97 -10.06 -5.52
CA TYR A 186 -37.51 -9.61 -6.80
C TYR A 186 -36.85 -10.26 -8.01
N ILE A 187 -35.54 -10.51 -7.97
CA ILE A 187 -34.75 -10.94 -9.13
C ILE A 187 -34.50 -12.44 -9.12
N ALA A 188 -34.19 -13.05 -7.97
CA ALA A 188 -33.74 -14.45 -7.94
C ALA A 188 -34.78 -15.43 -8.51
N ASP A 189 -36.06 -15.11 -8.37
CA ASP A 189 -37.18 -15.92 -8.88
C ASP A 189 -37.67 -15.46 -10.27
N SER A 190 -37.24 -14.29 -10.75
CA SER A 190 -37.72 -13.66 -12.00
C SER A 190 -36.80 -13.88 -13.19
N VAL A 191 -35.58 -14.37 -12.96
CA VAL A 191 -34.61 -14.66 -14.03
C VAL A 191 -34.41 -16.17 -14.19
N ASP A 192 -34.37 -16.65 -15.43
CA ASP A 192 -34.17 -18.08 -15.72
C ASP A 192 -32.79 -18.59 -15.24
N SER A 193 -31.78 -17.73 -15.28
CA SER A 193 -30.43 -18.05 -14.84
C SER A 193 -29.68 -16.81 -14.37
N LEU A 194 -29.27 -16.82 -13.10
CA LEU A 194 -28.48 -15.75 -12.51
C LEU A 194 -27.09 -15.63 -13.16
N GLU A 195 -26.50 -16.73 -13.64
CA GLU A 195 -25.27 -16.69 -14.42
C GLU A 195 -25.47 -15.93 -15.74
N GLN A 196 -26.53 -16.26 -16.48
CA GLN A 196 -26.87 -15.54 -17.72
C GLN A 196 -27.13 -14.06 -17.44
N PHE A 197 -27.84 -13.76 -16.36
CA PHE A 197 -28.14 -12.39 -15.96
C PHE A 197 -26.88 -11.58 -15.61
N LEU A 198 -25.87 -12.21 -14.96
CA LEU A 198 -24.57 -11.58 -14.70
C LEU A 198 -23.86 -11.17 -15.99
N PHE A 199 -23.70 -12.10 -16.95
CA PHE A 199 -23.01 -11.81 -18.21
C PHE A 199 -23.82 -10.87 -19.12
N TYR A 200 -25.16 -10.93 -19.08
CA TYR A 200 -26.04 -9.96 -19.73
C TYR A 200 -25.79 -8.55 -19.19
N THR A 201 -25.76 -8.40 -17.85
CA THR A 201 -25.47 -7.12 -17.18
C THR A 201 -24.10 -6.59 -17.58
N ILE A 202 -23.06 -7.41 -17.53
CA ILE A 202 -21.70 -7.02 -17.95
C ILE A 202 -21.71 -6.52 -19.39
N SER A 203 -22.36 -7.25 -20.30
CA SER A 203 -22.42 -6.91 -21.72
C SER A 203 -23.14 -5.59 -21.98
N LYS A 204 -24.27 -5.35 -21.28
CA LYS A 204 -25.04 -4.10 -21.40
C LYS A 204 -24.28 -2.90 -20.88
N VAL A 205 -23.62 -3.02 -19.73
CA VAL A 205 -22.78 -1.95 -19.18
C VAL A 205 -21.58 -1.69 -20.09
N SER A 206 -20.90 -2.73 -20.55
CA SER A 206 -19.72 -2.62 -21.44
C SER A 206 -20.05 -1.99 -22.79
N ALA A 207 -21.29 -2.12 -23.26
CA ALA A 207 -21.74 -1.49 -24.49
C ALA A 207 -21.88 0.04 -24.36
N VAL A 208 -22.20 0.54 -23.16
CA VAL A 208 -22.32 1.97 -22.86
C VAL A 208 -20.98 2.56 -22.45
N ASP A 209 -20.18 1.79 -21.72
CA ASP A 209 -18.84 2.17 -21.28
C ASP A 209 -17.86 1.00 -21.53
N PRO A 210 -17.14 1.02 -22.66
CA PRO A 210 -16.20 -0.05 -23.03
C PRO A 210 -15.02 -0.24 -22.07
N ASN A 211 -14.76 0.75 -21.21
CA ASN A 211 -13.69 0.70 -20.20
C ASN A 211 -14.19 0.20 -18.85
N PHE A 212 -15.50 -0.04 -18.70
CA PHE A 212 -16.08 -0.43 -17.43
C PHE A 212 -15.60 -1.82 -16.99
N SER A 213 -15.12 -1.91 -15.75
CA SER A 213 -14.55 -3.14 -15.18
C SER A 213 -15.34 -3.64 -13.98
N PHE A 214 -15.53 -4.96 -13.91
CA PHE A 214 -16.17 -5.64 -12.79
C PHE A 214 -15.11 -6.37 -11.97
N VAL A 215 -15.04 -6.06 -10.68
CA VAL A 215 -14.06 -6.65 -9.77
C VAL A 215 -14.76 -7.39 -8.64
N TYR A 216 -14.45 -8.68 -8.45
CA TYR A 216 -14.99 -9.53 -7.39
C TYR A 216 -13.87 -10.08 -6.52
N LEU A 217 -13.86 -9.70 -5.24
CA LEU A 217 -12.86 -10.07 -4.25
C LEU A 217 -13.51 -10.93 -3.17
N THR A 218 -13.23 -12.23 -3.17
CA THR A 218 -13.91 -13.22 -2.34
C THR A 218 -12.93 -13.85 -1.35
N ASP A 219 -13.15 -13.63 -0.04
CA ASP A 219 -12.36 -14.24 1.04
C ASP A 219 -13.07 -15.46 1.65
N GLU A 220 -12.37 -16.14 2.55
CA GLU A 220 -12.86 -17.23 3.41
C GLU A 220 -13.41 -18.45 2.67
N LEU A 221 -12.74 -18.91 1.61
CA LEU A 221 -13.03 -20.25 1.09
C LEU A 221 -12.94 -21.33 2.19
N ASP A 222 -12.07 -21.11 3.17
CA ASP A 222 -11.95 -21.98 4.33
C ASP A 222 -13.17 -22.04 5.24
N ALA A 223 -14.09 -21.08 5.19
CA ALA A 223 -15.37 -21.17 5.89
C ALA A 223 -16.26 -22.30 5.36
N LEU A 224 -16.01 -22.77 4.12
CA LEU A 224 -16.78 -23.86 3.51
C LEU A 224 -16.22 -25.25 3.84
N ALA A 225 -15.12 -25.37 4.59
CA ALA A 225 -14.45 -26.66 4.85
C ALA A 225 -15.38 -27.73 5.45
N GLU A 226 -16.33 -27.31 6.28
CA GLU A 226 -17.31 -28.19 6.93
C GLU A 226 -18.57 -28.44 6.07
N PHE A 227 -18.65 -27.83 4.89
CA PHE A 227 -19.81 -27.76 4.00
C PHE A 227 -19.48 -28.33 2.61
N PRO A 228 -19.34 -29.66 2.47
CA PRO A 228 -18.81 -30.28 1.24
C PRO A 228 -19.71 -30.08 0.01
N ASN A 229 -21.02 -29.91 0.19
CA ASN A 229 -21.93 -29.62 -0.91
C ASN A 229 -21.74 -28.18 -1.40
N GLU A 230 -21.60 -27.23 -0.49
CA GLU A 230 -21.35 -25.82 -0.75
C GLU A 230 -19.99 -25.61 -1.43
N ILE A 231 -18.96 -26.35 -1.04
CA ILE A 231 -17.66 -26.40 -1.76
C ILE A 231 -17.87 -26.85 -3.21
N LYS A 232 -18.59 -27.96 -3.43
CA LYS A 232 -18.84 -28.47 -4.78
C LYS A 232 -19.63 -27.48 -5.63
N GLU A 233 -20.62 -26.83 -5.05
CA GLU A 233 -21.43 -25.80 -5.71
C GLU A 233 -20.61 -24.53 -6.03
N THR A 234 -19.74 -24.10 -5.11
CA THR A 234 -18.79 -23.00 -5.32
C THR A 234 -17.81 -23.31 -6.45
N ARG A 235 -17.27 -24.54 -6.46
CA ARG A 235 -16.39 -25.04 -7.53
C ARG A 235 -17.10 -25.05 -8.88
N LEU A 236 -18.33 -25.55 -8.92
CA LEU A 236 -19.13 -25.54 -10.15
C LEU A 236 -19.36 -24.12 -10.66
N LEU A 237 -19.69 -23.17 -9.78
CA LEU A 237 -19.91 -21.76 -10.13
C LEU A 237 -18.68 -21.17 -10.82
N PHE A 238 -17.53 -21.16 -10.14
CA PHE A 238 -16.33 -20.53 -10.70
C PHE A 238 -15.82 -21.25 -11.94
N LYS A 239 -15.95 -22.58 -12.01
CA LYS A 239 -15.63 -23.34 -13.22
C LYS A 239 -16.48 -22.90 -14.42
N GLN A 240 -17.79 -22.73 -14.23
CA GLN A 240 -18.69 -22.27 -15.30
C GLN A 240 -18.38 -20.83 -15.72
N LEU A 241 -18.20 -19.95 -14.75
CA LEU A 241 -17.84 -18.55 -14.97
C LEU A 241 -16.54 -18.42 -15.77
N ILE A 242 -15.47 -19.10 -15.34
CA ILE A 242 -14.16 -19.06 -16.01
C ILE A 242 -14.28 -19.58 -17.44
N ARG A 243 -14.96 -20.73 -17.64
CA ARG A 243 -15.16 -21.30 -18.98
C ARG A 243 -15.91 -20.36 -19.90
N ARG A 244 -16.91 -19.65 -19.38
CA ARG A 244 -17.68 -18.69 -20.18
C ARG A 244 -16.86 -17.46 -20.53
N ALA A 245 -16.15 -16.87 -19.56
CA ALA A 245 -15.27 -15.73 -19.80
C ALA A 245 -14.13 -16.04 -20.79
N LEU A 246 -13.61 -17.27 -20.79
CA LEU A 246 -12.60 -17.74 -21.74
C LEU A 246 -13.18 -18.33 -23.04
N GLY A 247 -14.49 -18.59 -23.08
CA GLY A 247 -15.16 -19.28 -24.17
C GLY A 247 -15.39 -18.42 -25.41
N GLN A 248 -16.08 -18.96 -26.41
CA GLN A 248 -16.28 -18.30 -27.71
C GLN A 248 -16.99 -16.93 -27.62
N GLU A 249 -17.86 -16.73 -26.62
CA GLU A 249 -18.63 -15.50 -26.44
C GLU A 249 -17.73 -14.29 -26.19
N PHE A 250 -16.70 -14.43 -25.35
CA PHE A 250 -15.83 -13.33 -24.95
C PHE A 250 -14.39 -13.50 -25.42
N GLY A 251 -13.91 -14.72 -25.65
CA GLY A 251 -12.53 -15.01 -26.06
C GLY A 251 -11.49 -14.37 -25.12
N SER A 252 -11.76 -14.33 -23.82
CA SER A 252 -11.03 -13.59 -22.77
C SER A 252 -11.10 -12.06 -22.81
N LYS A 253 -11.74 -11.45 -23.82
CA LYS A 253 -11.93 -9.99 -23.95
C LYS A 253 -13.16 -9.50 -23.17
N ILE A 254 -13.08 -9.63 -21.85
CA ILE A 254 -14.08 -9.14 -20.90
C ILE A 254 -13.38 -8.49 -19.71
N ARG A 255 -13.79 -7.29 -19.33
CA ARG A 255 -13.23 -6.53 -18.20
C ARG A 255 -13.76 -7.05 -16.86
N LEU A 256 -13.31 -8.24 -16.50
CA LEU A 256 -13.73 -8.97 -15.31
C LEU A 256 -12.50 -9.48 -14.55
N LEU A 257 -12.35 -9.03 -13.31
CA LEU A 257 -11.28 -9.44 -12.40
C LEU A 257 -11.88 -10.16 -11.20
N ILE A 258 -11.38 -11.36 -10.90
CA ILE A 258 -11.86 -12.19 -9.80
C ILE A 258 -10.69 -12.68 -8.97
N TYR A 259 -10.74 -12.46 -7.66
CA TYR A 259 -9.87 -13.08 -6.68
C TYR A 259 -10.70 -13.97 -5.77
N LEU A 260 -10.30 -15.23 -5.66
CA LEU A 260 -10.81 -16.16 -4.66
C LEU A 260 -9.67 -16.52 -3.71
N VAL A 261 -9.92 -16.46 -2.41
CA VAL A 261 -8.88 -16.62 -1.40
C VAL A 261 -9.27 -17.66 -0.35
N GLY A 262 -8.31 -18.51 0.01
CA GLY A 262 -8.51 -19.57 1.01
C GLY A 262 -7.20 -20.00 1.67
N THR A 263 -7.30 -20.92 2.63
CA THR A 263 -6.10 -21.55 3.21
C THR A 263 -5.43 -22.46 2.20
N SER A 264 -4.09 -22.62 2.28
CA SER A 264 -3.34 -23.44 1.33
C SER A 264 -3.91 -24.85 1.17
N ASN A 265 -4.25 -25.52 2.28
CA ASN A 265 -4.83 -26.86 2.25
C ASN A 265 -6.19 -26.88 1.52
N ASN A 266 -7.06 -25.91 1.82
CA ASN A 266 -8.41 -25.89 1.25
C ASN A 266 -8.38 -25.53 -0.24
N VAL A 267 -7.46 -24.65 -0.66
CA VAL A 267 -7.24 -24.35 -2.08
C VAL A 267 -6.70 -25.57 -2.82
N GLU A 268 -5.72 -26.27 -2.25
CA GLU A 268 -5.15 -27.49 -2.84
C GLU A 268 -6.23 -28.56 -3.03
N SER A 269 -7.01 -28.86 -1.98
CA SER A 269 -8.15 -29.80 -2.09
C SER A 269 -9.23 -29.31 -3.06
N PHE A 270 -9.51 -28.00 -3.09
CA PHE A 270 -10.49 -27.43 -4.00
C PHE A 270 -10.13 -27.68 -5.47
N ILE A 271 -8.83 -27.58 -5.81
CA ILE A 271 -8.31 -27.75 -7.17
C ILE A 271 -8.14 -29.23 -7.53
N ALA A 272 -7.49 -30.01 -6.67
CA ALA A 272 -7.11 -31.40 -6.96
C ALA A 272 -8.31 -32.34 -7.13
N GLU A 273 -9.46 -32.01 -6.53
CA GLU A 273 -10.69 -32.80 -6.66
C GLU A 273 -11.41 -32.63 -8.02
N ASP A 274 -10.97 -31.71 -8.89
CA ASP A 274 -11.56 -31.47 -10.21
C ASP A 274 -10.49 -31.15 -11.24
N SER A 275 -10.11 -32.16 -12.04
CA SER A 275 -9.07 -32.04 -13.07
C SER A 275 -9.35 -30.96 -14.12
N VAL A 276 -10.62 -30.62 -14.35
CA VAL A 276 -10.97 -29.49 -15.21
C VAL A 276 -10.59 -28.18 -14.55
N MET A 277 -10.89 -28.02 -13.27
CA MET A 277 -10.54 -26.82 -12.52
C MET A 277 -9.02 -26.63 -12.49
N GLU A 278 -8.26 -27.70 -12.24
CA GLU A 278 -6.81 -27.70 -12.30
C GLU A 278 -6.29 -27.21 -13.67
N SER A 279 -6.83 -27.75 -14.76
CA SER A 279 -6.46 -27.34 -16.12
C SER A 279 -6.82 -25.89 -16.44
N LEU A 280 -7.91 -25.36 -15.87
CA LEU A 280 -8.36 -23.98 -16.13
C LEU A 280 -7.51 -22.95 -15.38
N LEU A 281 -6.99 -23.31 -14.21
CA LEU A 281 -6.33 -22.36 -13.33
C LEU A 281 -4.87 -22.13 -13.70
N GLY A 282 -4.08 -23.15 -14.04
CA GLY A 282 -2.68 -22.98 -14.46
C GLY A 282 -1.89 -21.98 -13.59
N ASP A 283 -1.33 -20.93 -14.22
CA ASP A 283 -0.55 -19.85 -13.56
C ASP A 283 -1.40 -18.87 -12.71
N SER A 284 -2.72 -19.08 -12.62
CA SER A 284 -3.65 -18.23 -11.84
C SER A 284 -3.55 -18.47 -10.34
N VAL A 285 -2.98 -19.60 -9.91
CA VAL A 285 -2.81 -19.93 -8.50
C VAL A 285 -1.54 -19.31 -7.96
N ILE A 286 -1.65 -18.58 -6.85
CA ILE A 286 -0.51 -17.99 -6.16
C ILE A 286 -0.51 -18.40 -4.69
N ASN A 287 0.68 -18.56 -4.12
CA ASN A 287 0.88 -18.88 -2.72
C ASN A 287 1.32 -17.66 -1.92
N LEU A 288 0.63 -17.42 -0.81
CA LEU A 288 1.00 -16.43 0.19
C LEU A 288 1.56 -17.12 1.44
N ASN A 289 2.86 -16.98 1.64
CA ASN A 289 3.57 -17.64 2.74
C ASN A 289 3.35 -16.93 4.08
N LYS A 290 3.75 -17.58 5.18
CA LYS A 290 3.55 -17.05 6.55
C LYS A 290 4.26 -15.72 6.82
N GLY A 291 5.29 -15.40 6.04
CA GLY A 291 6.21 -14.30 6.27
C GLY A 291 7.63 -14.80 6.50
N TYR A 292 8.62 -13.97 6.18
CA TYR A 292 10.04 -14.29 6.33
C TYR A 292 10.69 -13.38 7.37
N SER A 293 11.84 -13.77 7.92
CA SER A 293 12.52 -13.00 8.96
C SER A 293 12.85 -11.58 8.49
N ASN A 294 13.29 -11.41 7.23
CA ASN A 294 13.54 -10.09 6.64
C ASN A 294 12.25 -9.25 6.50
N GLU A 295 11.10 -9.86 6.20
CA GLU A 295 9.79 -9.20 6.18
C GLU A 295 9.45 -8.67 7.58
N PHE A 296 9.68 -9.45 8.63
CA PHE A 296 9.43 -9.05 10.02
C PHE A 296 10.38 -7.95 10.50
N GLU A 297 11.65 -8.00 10.12
CA GLU A 297 12.62 -6.94 10.40
C GLU A 297 12.23 -5.61 9.73
N LEU A 298 11.70 -5.64 8.51
CA LEU A 298 11.21 -4.45 7.83
C LEU A 298 10.00 -3.82 8.56
N ILE A 299 9.07 -4.64 9.04
CA ILE A 299 7.93 -4.17 9.84
C ILE A 299 8.40 -3.59 11.17
N ARG A 300 9.31 -4.28 11.87
CA ARG A 300 9.95 -3.78 13.09
C ARG A 300 10.59 -2.42 12.86
N LYS A 301 11.40 -2.30 11.81
CA LYS A 301 12.06 -1.04 11.44
C LYS A 301 11.06 0.07 11.19
N LYS A 302 9.95 -0.21 10.48
CA LYS A 302 8.88 0.76 10.24
C LYS A 302 8.22 1.25 11.54
N ILE A 303 7.97 0.35 12.50
CA ILE A 303 7.40 0.71 13.81
C ILE A 303 8.43 1.52 14.62
N ASP A 304 9.66 1.04 14.70
CA ASP A 304 10.77 1.68 15.41
C ASP A 304 10.99 3.12 14.92
N GLU A 305 11.11 3.32 13.61
CA GLU A 305 11.34 4.65 13.03
C GLU A 305 10.21 5.64 13.35
N ARG A 306 8.97 5.16 13.48
CA ARG A 306 7.82 6.00 13.87
C ARG A 306 7.85 6.38 15.34
N ILE A 307 8.17 5.43 16.22
CA ILE A 307 8.35 5.69 17.65
C ILE A 307 9.50 6.66 17.88
N GLU A 308 10.63 6.45 17.21
CA GLU A 308 11.76 7.37 17.29
C GLU A 308 11.37 8.76 16.79
N GLY A 309 10.78 8.88 15.60
CA GLY A 309 10.38 10.18 15.06
C GLY A 309 9.33 10.91 15.90
N ALA A 310 8.46 10.18 16.60
CA ALA A 310 7.42 10.78 17.42
C ALA A 310 7.88 11.19 18.83
N TYR A 311 8.86 10.51 19.43
CA TYR A 311 9.18 10.65 20.86
C TYR A 311 10.65 10.90 21.19
N LYS A 312 11.55 10.92 20.20
CA LYS A 312 12.95 11.27 20.44
C LYS A 312 13.05 12.64 21.13
N GLY A 313 13.94 12.75 22.11
CA GLY A 313 14.06 13.95 22.96
C GLY A 313 13.11 14.01 24.16
N TYR A 314 12.13 13.10 24.27
CA TYR A 314 11.30 13.00 25.47
C TYR A 314 12.09 12.43 26.66
N GLN A 315 11.80 12.88 27.89
CA GLN A 315 12.60 12.59 29.09
C GLN A 315 12.82 11.09 29.33
N LYS A 316 11.79 10.25 29.12
CA LYS A 316 11.86 8.80 29.32
C LYS A 316 12.15 8.01 28.05
N PHE A 317 12.46 8.69 26.93
CA PHE A 317 12.68 8.05 25.64
C PHE A 317 13.79 7.00 25.69
N ALA A 318 14.95 7.33 26.27
CA ALA A 318 16.09 6.41 26.30
C ALA A 318 15.77 5.07 26.99
N GLN A 319 15.01 5.12 28.09
CA GLN A 319 14.58 3.91 28.81
C GLN A 319 13.56 3.11 27.99
N ALA A 320 12.52 3.78 27.48
CA ALA A 320 11.50 3.13 26.64
C ALA A 320 12.11 2.51 25.38
N TRP A 321 13.05 3.21 24.75
CA TRP A 321 13.73 2.78 23.54
C TRP A 321 14.59 1.54 23.78
N GLN A 322 15.31 1.47 24.91
CA GLN A 322 16.03 0.27 25.29
C GLN A 322 15.08 -0.92 25.47
N GLU A 323 13.96 -0.74 26.18
CA GLU A 323 12.95 -1.80 26.33
C GLU A 323 12.39 -2.27 24.98
N ILE A 324 12.18 -1.36 24.01
CA ILE A 324 11.73 -1.71 22.64
C ILE A 324 12.81 -2.49 21.88
N LYS A 325 14.08 -2.12 22.03
CA LYS A 325 15.19 -2.82 21.37
C LYS A 325 15.40 -4.23 21.92
N ASP A 326 15.10 -4.43 23.20
CA ASP A 326 15.23 -5.72 23.87
C ASP A 326 14.09 -6.71 23.56
N ILE A 327 13.03 -6.27 22.85
CA ILE A 327 11.96 -7.18 22.41
C ILE A 327 12.53 -8.23 21.43
N PRO A 328 12.39 -9.53 21.72
CA PRO A 328 12.91 -10.59 20.88
C PRO A 328 12.11 -10.70 19.55
N LEU A 329 12.83 -10.97 18.46
CA LEU A 329 12.22 -11.33 17.18
C LEU A 329 11.99 -12.84 17.15
N ASN A 330 10.73 -13.27 17.00
CA ASN A 330 10.40 -14.68 16.80
C ASN A 330 10.13 -14.97 15.31
N PRO A 331 11.09 -15.58 14.58
CA PRO A 331 10.94 -15.87 13.15
C PRO A 331 9.99 -17.04 12.86
N ALA A 332 9.53 -17.76 13.89
CA ALA A 332 8.55 -18.83 13.72
C ALA A 332 7.15 -18.28 13.40
N ASN A 333 6.85 -17.06 13.84
CA ASN A 333 5.54 -16.42 13.77
C ASN A 333 5.04 -16.29 12.32
N THR A 334 3.71 -16.30 12.19
CA THR A 334 3.03 -15.76 11.02
C THR A 334 3.06 -14.23 11.06
N LEU A 335 2.78 -13.59 9.92
CA LEU A 335 2.69 -12.13 9.80
C LEU A 335 1.72 -11.52 10.83
N ARG A 336 0.56 -12.15 11.03
CA ARG A 336 -0.44 -11.75 12.02
C ARG A 336 0.11 -11.86 13.45
N GLU A 337 0.67 -13.01 13.81
CA GLU A 337 1.22 -13.26 15.16
C GLU A 337 2.38 -12.30 15.43
N PHE A 338 3.29 -12.11 14.47
CA PHE A 338 4.38 -11.17 14.59
C PHE A 338 3.88 -9.74 14.87
N CYS A 339 2.89 -9.28 14.12
CA CYS A 339 2.32 -7.94 14.33
C CYS A 339 1.60 -7.83 15.68
N GLN A 340 0.85 -8.86 16.09
CA GLN A 340 0.19 -8.92 17.39
C GLN A 340 1.18 -8.85 18.55
N ASP A 341 2.23 -9.66 18.50
CA ASP A 341 3.22 -9.77 19.57
C ASP A 341 4.09 -8.51 19.62
N TYR A 342 4.68 -8.11 18.49
CA TYR A 342 5.63 -7.01 18.46
C TYR A 342 4.95 -5.66 18.67
N ALA A 343 3.89 -5.34 17.93
CA ALA A 343 3.17 -4.08 18.14
C ALA A 343 2.44 -4.08 19.49
N GLY A 344 2.00 -5.24 20.00
CA GLY A 344 1.47 -5.38 21.35
C GLY A 344 2.47 -5.00 22.43
N ALA A 345 3.69 -5.55 22.37
CA ALA A 345 4.76 -5.21 23.31
C ALA A 345 5.17 -3.74 23.21
N VAL A 346 5.31 -3.20 21.99
CA VAL A 346 5.61 -1.78 21.78
C VAL A 346 4.49 -0.88 22.31
N LEU A 347 3.22 -1.27 22.16
CA LEU A 347 2.07 -0.55 22.70
C LEU A 347 2.07 -0.53 24.23
N GLU A 348 2.43 -1.63 24.90
CA GLU A 348 2.55 -1.66 26.36
C GLU A 348 3.64 -0.70 26.86
N ILE A 349 4.79 -0.67 26.19
CA ILE A 349 5.87 0.27 26.49
C ILE A 349 5.39 1.71 26.21
N HIS A 350 4.68 1.93 25.10
CA HIS A 350 4.10 3.22 24.76
C HIS A 350 3.14 3.72 25.86
N GLU A 351 2.22 2.89 26.33
CA GLU A 351 1.30 3.25 27.41
C GLU A 351 2.02 3.50 28.75
N LYS A 352 3.13 2.81 28.99
CA LYS A 352 3.96 2.99 30.20
C LYS A 352 4.74 4.31 30.19
N TYR A 353 5.24 4.75 29.04
CA TYR A 353 6.19 5.87 28.94
C TYR A 353 5.67 7.13 28.24
N PHE A 354 4.75 6.98 27.29
CA PHE A 354 4.34 8.03 26.34
C PHE A 354 2.83 8.32 26.34
N LYS A 355 2.02 7.63 27.15
CA LYS A 355 0.55 7.76 27.18
C LYS A 355 0.03 9.20 27.14
N GLU A 356 0.67 10.09 27.90
CA GLU A 356 0.27 11.50 28.02
C GLU A 356 1.17 12.47 27.24
N ALA A 357 2.23 11.95 26.60
CA ALA A 357 3.22 12.73 25.89
C ALA A 357 2.66 13.15 24.51
N PRO A 358 2.68 14.44 24.15
CA PRO A 358 2.44 14.83 22.78
C PRO A 358 3.57 14.31 21.89
N GLU A 359 3.26 14.02 20.63
CA GLU A 359 4.28 13.78 19.61
C GLU A 359 5.15 15.03 19.42
N GLN A 360 6.42 14.84 19.07
CA GLN A 360 7.35 15.94 18.83
C GLN A 360 6.87 16.86 17.70
N VAL A 361 7.14 18.15 17.87
CA VAL A 361 6.97 19.14 16.79
C VAL A 361 7.89 18.74 15.63
N PHE A 362 7.47 19.03 14.40
CA PHE A 362 8.28 18.76 13.22
C PHE A 362 9.64 19.46 13.33
N GLU A 363 10.73 18.69 13.22
CA GLU A 363 12.10 19.17 13.43
C GLU A 363 12.74 19.76 12.16
N GLY A 364 12.08 19.60 11.00
CA GLY A 364 12.57 20.07 9.71
C GLY A 364 12.15 21.50 9.33
N ASN A 365 12.60 21.98 8.18
CA ASN A 365 12.28 23.33 7.68
C ASN A 365 10.99 23.34 6.83
N SER A 366 9.87 22.96 7.44
CA SER A 366 8.55 22.95 6.77
C SER A 366 8.21 24.32 6.17
N ARG A 367 8.56 25.40 6.87
CA ARG A 367 8.35 26.79 6.44
C ARG A 367 8.98 27.09 5.07
N GLN A 368 10.28 26.84 4.91
CA GLN A 368 10.96 27.11 3.63
C GLN A 368 10.48 26.18 2.51
N LEU A 369 10.18 24.92 2.84
CA LEU A 369 9.65 23.96 1.88
C LEU A 369 8.30 24.43 1.32
N VAL A 370 7.36 24.80 2.19
CA VAL A 370 6.04 25.29 1.79
C VAL A 370 6.15 26.61 1.05
N GLU A 371 6.97 27.55 1.52
CA GLU A 371 7.17 28.83 0.83
C GLU A 371 7.67 28.62 -0.60
N SER A 372 8.68 27.76 -0.77
CA SER A 372 9.26 27.43 -2.08
C SER A 372 8.21 26.83 -3.03
N GLN A 373 7.40 25.88 -2.54
CA GLN A 373 6.34 25.25 -3.33
C GLN A 373 5.23 26.24 -3.71
N CYS A 374 4.82 27.12 -2.79
CA CYS A 374 3.83 28.16 -3.07
C CYS A 374 4.32 29.11 -4.15
N ARG A 375 5.58 29.57 -4.07
CA ARG A 375 6.19 30.44 -5.09
C ARG A 375 6.24 29.78 -6.46
N GLN A 376 6.51 28.48 -6.51
CA GLN A 376 6.54 27.71 -7.75
C GLN A 376 5.14 27.60 -8.38
N GLN A 377 4.12 27.25 -7.60
CA GLN A 377 2.77 27.01 -8.13
C GLN A 377 2.02 28.29 -8.48
N TRP A 378 2.21 29.35 -7.72
CA TRP A 378 1.62 30.66 -8.01
C TRP A 378 2.57 31.58 -8.81
N ALA A 379 3.60 31.03 -9.47
CA ALA A 379 4.61 31.81 -10.18
C ALA A 379 4.02 32.80 -11.21
N SER A 380 2.95 32.41 -11.92
CA SER A 380 2.26 33.26 -12.89
C SER A 380 1.65 34.52 -12.24
N TYR A 381 1.06 34.39 -11.04
CA TYR A 381 0.51 35.50 -10.28
C TYR A 381 1.61 36.35 -9.65
N MET A 382 2.64 35.71 -9.10
CA MET A 382 3.77 36.39 -8.45
C MET A 382 4.62 37.24 -9.40
N SER A 383 4.50 37.05 -10.72
CA SER A 383 5.12 37.94 -11.72
C SER A 383 4.45 39.33 -11.80
N GLN A 384 3.24 39.46 -11.26
CA GLN A 384 2.47 40.70 -11.26
C GLN A 384 2.71 41.46 -9.94
N ARG A 385 3.01 42.76 -10.02
CA ARG A 385 3.35 43.58 -8.85
C ARG A 385 2.24 43.70 -7.79
N SER A 386 1.00 43.43 -8.16
CA SER A 386 -0.15 43.48 -7.25
C SER A 386 -0.27 42.24 -6.35
N TYR A 387 0.50 41.18 -6.62
CA TYR A 387 0.49 39.95 -5.85
C TYR A 387 1.70 39.84 -4.92
N ALA A 388 1.47 39.26 -3.74
CA ALA A 388 2.52 38.95 -2.77
C ALA A 388 2.14 37.73 -1.91
N LEU A 389 3.13 37.06 -1.33
CA LEU A 389 2.89 36.05 -0.30
C LEU A 389 2.90 36.70 1.08
N SER A 390 2.01 36.25 1.96
CA SER A 390 2.12 36.54 3.38
C SER A 390 3.39 35.91 3.98
N GLU A 391 3.77 36.35 5.18
CA GLU A 391 4.76 35.61 5.94
C GLU A 391 4.22 34.21 6.27
N VAL A 392 5.01 33.18 5.99
CA VAL A 392 4.64 31.81 6.31
C VAL A 392 4.58 31.65 7.82
N SER A 393 3.41 31.27 8.34
CA SER A 393 3.20 31.11 9.78
C SER A 393 3.34 29.65 10.17
N THR A 394 4.10 29.37 11.24
CA THR A 394 4.15 28.06 11.89
C THR A 394 2.98 27.96 12.87
N THR A 395 2.18 26.90 12.77
CA THR A 395 1.04 26.66 13.68
C THR A 395 -0.03 27.75 13.61
N THR A 396 -0.86 27.73 12.56
CA THR A 396 -2.01 28.64 12.41
C THR A 396 -3.31 27.90 12.69
N VAL A 397 -4.18 28.48 13.52
CA VAL A 397 -5.49 27.89 13.85
C VAL A 397 -6.56 28.43 12.89
N ILE A 398 -7.16 27.54 12.10
CA ILE A 398 -8.24 27.86 11.15
C ILE A 398 -9.36 26.85 11.36
N ALA A 399 -10.59 27.34 11.53
CA ALA A 399 -11.76 26.51 11.83
C ALA A 399 -11.58 25.59 13.06
N GLY A 400 -10.75 26.00 14.04
CA GLY A 400 -10.41 25.21 15.22
C GLY A 400 -9.25 24.22 15.03
N HIS A 401 -8.73 24.09 13.80
CA HIS A 401 -7.65 23.15 13.47
C HIS A 401 -6.30 23.84 13.40
N ALA A 402 -5.27 23.24 14.00
CA ALA A 402 -3.91 23.77 14.02
C ALA A 402 -3.08 23.21 12.85
N PHE A 403 -2.90 24.01 11.81
CA PHE A 403 -2.07 23.70 10.65
C PHE A 403 -0.60 24.00 10.94
N ASP A 404 0.29 23.01 10.73
CA ASP A 404 1.73 23.17 10.99
C ASP A 404 2.37 24.28 10.14
N SER A 405 1.79 24.57 8.98
CA SER A 405 2.21 25.67 8.10
C SER A 405 1.03 26.29 7.35
N TYR A 406 1.04 27.62 7.22
CA TYR A 406 0.01 28.36 6.51
C TYR A 406 0.59 29.57 5.78
N VAL A 407 0.13 29.79 4.54
CA VAL A 407 0.55 30.91 3.68
C VAL A 407 -0.65 31.44 2.91
N GLU A 408 -0.74 32.75 2.74
CA GLU A 408 -1.75 33.39 1.90
C GLU A 408 -1.10 34.00 0.66
N LEU A 409 -1.76 33.83 -0.47
CA LEU A 409 -1.53 34.65 -1.65
C LEU A 409 -2.43 35.88 -1.55
N LEU A 410 -1.81 37.06 -1.58
CA LEU A 410 -2.48 38.34 -1.45
C LEU A 410 -2.50 39.04 -2.81
N HIS A 411 -3.64 39.60 -3.19
CA HIS A 411 -3.78 40.55 -4.30
C HIS A 411 -4.25 41.88 -3.74
N ASN A 412 -3.45 42.95 -3.91
CA ASN A 412 -3.73 44.27 -3.30
C ASN A 412 -4.03 44.19 -1.79
N ARG A 413 -3.29 43.33 -1.06
CA ARG A 413 -3.45 43.04 0.39
C ARG A 413 -4.71 42.26 0.78
N HIS A 414 -5.49 41.76 -0.17
CA HIS A 414 -6.61 40.86 0.09
C HIS A 414 -6.23 39.42 -0.21
N CYS A 415 -6.57 38.48 0.68
CA CYS A 415 -6.34 37.06 0.47
C CYS A 415 -7.20 36.56 -0.70
N VAL A 416 -6.54 35.95 -1.68
CA VAL A 416 -7.17 35.39 -2.90
C VAL A 416 -6.97 33.89 -3.04
N ALA A 417 -5.98 33.31 -2.36
CA ALA A 417 -5.79 31.87 -2.22
C ALA A 417 -4.95 31.57 -0.97
N ARG A 418 -5.05 30.33 -0.47
CA ARG A 418 -4.41 29.88 0.76
C ARG A 418 -3.62 28.60 0.51
N ALA A 419 -2.55 28.42 1.27
CA ALA A 419 -1.74 27.23 1.30
C ALA A 419 -1.76 26.64 2.71
N PHE A 420 -2.12 25.37 2.82
CA PHE A 420 -2.21 24.63 4.08
C PHE A 420 -1.16 23.53 4.11
N GLY A 421 -0.48 23.32 5.24
CA GLY A 421 0.49 22.25 5.34
C GLY A 421 0.53 21.58 6.71
N GLU A 422 0.68 20.26 6.68
CA GLU A 422 0.85 19.39 7.85
C GLU A 422 2.18 18.64 7.74
N ALA A 423 2.92 18.50 8.84
CA ALA A 423 4.27 17.93 8.83
C ALA A 423 4.47 16.84 9.90
N LYS A 424 5.29 15.82 9.59
CA LYS A 424 5.59 14.68 10.47
C LYS A 424 7.05 14.28 10.39
N ASN A 425 7.62 13.86 11.52
CA ASN A 425 9.03 13.46 11.64
C ASN A 425 9.30 12.01 11.21
N TYR A 426 8.28 11.30 10.73
CA TYR A 426 8.31 9.88 10.40
C TYR A 426 7.43 9.58 9.18
N GLU A 427 7.55 8.37 8.61
CA GLU A 427 6.75 7.96 7.45
C GLU A 427 5.25 8.20 7.67
N LEU A 428 4.59 8.85 6.70
CA LEU A 428 3.18 9.20 6.81
C LEU A 428 2.30 7.97 7.12
N LEU A 429 1.28 8.22 7.93
CA LEU A 429 0.21 7.30 8.26
C LEU A 429 -1.06 7.69 7.52
N SER A 430 -1.89 6.71 7.20
CA SER A 430 -3.22 6.88 6.61
C SER A 430 -4.11 7.85 7.41
N SER A 431 -4.09 7.73 8.74
CA SER A 431 -4.83 8.60 9.66
C SER A 431 -4.43 10.07 9.58
N HIS A 432 -3.20 10.38 9.18
CA HIS A 432 -2.78 11.77 8.94
C HIS A 432 -3.50 12.36 7.73
N LEU A 433 -3.62 11.59 6.63
CA LEU A 433 -4.35 12.02 5.45
C LEU A 433 -5.82 12.23 5.77
N GLU A 434 -6.46 11.28 6.44
CA GLU A 434 -7.89 11.37 6.80
C GLU A 434 -8.17 12.62 7.63
N THR A 435 -7.38 12.83 8.68
CA THR A 435 -7.51 13.99 9.55
C THR A 435 -7.25 15.30 8.81
N PHE A 436 -6.17 15.36 8.02
CA PHE A 436 -5.82 16.57 7.27
C PHE A 436 -6.87 16.89 6.19
N ASN A 437 -7.39 15.88 5.49
CA ASN A 437 -8.46 16.08 4.51
C ASN A 437 -9.73 16.65 5.18
N GLN A 438 -10.12 16.15 6.36
CA GLN A 438 -11.24 16.73 7.11
C GLN A 438 -10.98 18.19 7.48
N TRP A 439 -9.76 18.52 7.92
CA TRP A 439 -9.40 19.90 8.26
C TRP A 439 -9.47 20.83 7.04
N LEU A 440 -9.06 20.36 5.87
CA LEU A 440 -9.18 21.12 4.62
C LEU A 440 -10.65 21.37 4.26
N GLU A 441 -11.52 20.36 4.40
CA GLU A 441 -12.96 20.50 4.19
C GLU A 441 -13.57 21.55 5.14
N ASP A 442 -13.26 21.46 6.43
CA ASP A 442 -13.73 22.42 7.46
C ASP A 442 -13.19 23.83 7.21
N ALA A 443 -11.97 23.96 6.67
CA ALA A 443 -11.36 25.22 6.28
C ALA A 443 -11.86 25.76 4.91
N ASN A 444 -12.81 25.07 4.27
CA ASN A 444 -13.37 25.42 2.97
C ASN A 444 -12.29 25.52 1.88
N PHE A 445 -11.41 24.52 1.81
CA PHE A 445 -10.34 24.40 0.82
C PHE A 445 -10.88 24.34 -0.62
N LYS A 446 -10.31 25.15 -1.52
CA LYS A 446 -10.77 25.28 -2.92
C LYS A 446 -9.62 25.18 -3.93
N PRO A 447 -9.20 23.96 -4.32
CA PRO A 447 -8.09 23.77 -5.25
C PRO A 447 -8.42 24.25 -6.67
N ASP A 448 -9.69 24.22 -7.08
CA ASP A 448 -10.14 24.61 -8.44
C ASP A 448 -10.35 26.13 -8.61
N GLY A 449 -9.94 26.95 -7.62
CA GLY A 449 -10.05 28.41 -7.67
C GLY A 449 -9.13 29.07 -8.70
N THR A 450 -9.26 30.39 -8.86
CA THR A 450 -8.36 31.20 -9.70
C THR A 450 -7.95 32.48 -8.96
N PRO A 451 -6.80 32.49 -8.24
CA PRO A 451 -5.90 31.37 -7.96
C PRO A 451 -6.53 30.31 -7.04
N GLY A 452 -6.15 29.04 -7.21
CA GLY A 452 -6.61 27.93 -6.37
C GLY A 452 -5.82 27.81 -5.08
N ASP A 453 -6.47 27.29 -4.03
CA ASP A 453 -5.81 26.92 -2.78
C ASP A 453 -4.84 25.74 -3.01
N ILE A 454 -3.80 25.64 -2.18
CA ILE A 454 -2.80 24.56 -2.25
C ILE A 454 -2.75 23.82 -0.90
N SER A 455 -2.48 22.52 -0.91
CA SER A 455 -2.30 21.73 0.31
C SER A 455 -1.10 20.80 0.25
N PHE A 456 -0.40 20.66 1.38
CA PHE A 456 0.84 19.89 1.50
C PHE A 456 0.84 18.94 2.70
N MET A 457 1.37 17.74 2.51
CA MET A 457 1.80 16.87 3.60
C MET A 457 3.30 16.62 3.51
N ILE A 458 4.00 16.86 4.62
CA ILE A 458 5.46 16.85 4.68
C ILE A 458 5.94 15.73 5.58
N ALA A 459 6.76 14.83 5.06
CA ALA A 459 7.36 13.78 5.87
C ALA A 459 8.61 13.15 5.23
N PRO A 460 9.40 12.37 5.98
CA PRO A 460 10.54 11.63 5.44
C PRO A 460 10.22 10.65 4.30
N SER A 461 9.03 10.03 4.34
CA SER A 461 8.55 9.11 3.30
C SER A 461 7.02 9.03 3.32
N CYS A 462 6.47 8.60 2.19
CA CYS A 462 5.05 8.31 2.02
C CYS A 462 4.93 6.93 1.33
N PRO A 463 4.13 5.99 1.87
CA PRO A 463 3.83 4.74 1.17
C PRO A 463 3.19 5.00 -0.21
N PRO A 464 3.51 4.22 -1.26
CA PRO A 464 3.01 4.47 -2.62
C PRO A 464 1.49 4.54 -2.73
N LEU A 465 0.75 3.68 -2.00
CA LEU A 465 -0.71 3.70 -2.02
C LEU A 465 -1.25 4.99 -1.38
N LEU A 466 -0.68 5.39 -0.24
CA LEU A 466 -1.03 6.64 0.43
C LEU A 466 -0.71 7.86 -0.45
N GLN A 467 0.39 7.83 -1.20
CA GLN A 467 0.72 8.89 -2.15
C GLN A 467 -0.35 9.06 -3.23
N ARG A 468 -0.86 7.95 -3.79
CA ARG A 468 -1.98 8.02 -4.76
C ARG A 468 -3.26 8.58 -4.14
N LYS A 469 -3.54 8.23 -2.88
CA LYS A 469 -4.69 8.79 -2.14
C LYS A 469 -4.55 10.30 -1.91
N LEU A 470 -3.35 10.79 -1.62
CA LEU A 470 -3.05 12.23 -1.51
C LEU A 470 -3.34 12.96 -2.83
N GLU A 471 -2.87 12.41 -3.95
CA GLU A 471 -3.09 12.97 -5.29
C GLU A 471 -4.58 13.09 -5.63
N LEU A 472 -5.39 12.06 -5.33
CA LEU A 472 -6.85 12.10 -5.51
C LEU A 472 -7.56 13.19 -4.70
N LYS A 473 -6.95 13.63 -3.60
CA LYS A 473 -7.48 14.68 -2.71
C LYS A 473 -6.87 16.06 -3.00
N ASN A 474 -6.10 16.21 -4.08
CA ASN A 474 -5.35 17.42 -4.40
C ASN A 474 -4.40 17.85 -3.26
N ILE A 475 -3.83 16.87 -2.55
CA ILE A 475 -2.84 17.06 -1.50
C ILE A 475 -1.48 16.65 -2.03
N GLN A 476 -0.49 17.54 -1.91
CA GLN A 476 0.84 17.31 -2.43
C GLN A 476 1.77 16.77 -1.36
N PHE A 477 2.47 15.69 -1.66
CA PHE A 477 3.49 15.16 -0.77
C PHE A 477 4.84 15.87 -0.98
N ILE A 478 5.41 16.40 0.10
CA ILE A 478 6.78 16.93 0.12
C ILE A 478 7.64 16.00 0.96
N LYS A 479 8.62 15.37 0.32
CA LYS A 479 9.63 14.61 1.05
C LYS A 479 10.55 15.55 1.81
N SER A 480 10.62 15.40 3.13
CA SER A 480 11.61 16.09 3.96
C SER A 480 12.82 15.19 4.24
N ASP A 481 13.99 15.78 4.45
CA ASP A 481 15.12 15.01 4.95
C ASP A 481 14.86 14.56 6.39
N LYS A 482 15.28 13.34 6.74
CA LYS A 482 15.30 12.92 8.15
C LYS A 482 16.29 13.83 8.87
N VAL A 483 15.84 14.53 9.91
CA VAL A 483 16.74 15.36 10.73
C VAL A 483 17.68 14.42 11.49
N ILE A 484 18.87 14.20 10.92
CA ILE A 484 19.97 13.58 11.65
C ILE A 484 20.50 14.68 12.55
N SER A 485 20.13 14.65 13.82
CA SER A 485 20.66 15.57 14.82
C SER A 485 22.19 15.46 14.79
N THR A 486 22.87 16.49 14.30
CA THR A 486 24.32 16.63 14.50
C THR A 486 24.55 16.61 16.00
N PRO A 487 25.40 15.71 16.54
CA PRO A 487 25.61 15.64 17.98
C PRO A 487 26.08 17.02 18.48
N THR A 488 25.31 17.60 19.38
CA THR A 488 25.65 18.85 20.06
C THR A 488 27.03 18.66 20.70
N PRO A 489 28.03 19.53 20.43
CA PRO A 489 29.33 19.39 21.05
C PRO A 489 29.18 19.54 22.57
N THR A 490 29.39 18.43 23.28
CA THR A 490 29.44 18.41 24.74
C THR A 490 30.50 19.41 25.21
N PRO A 491 30.20 20.32 26.17
CA PRO A 491 31.22 21.22 26.71
C PRO A 491 32.35 20.39 27.29
N THR A 492 33.56 20.64 26.80
CA THR A 492 34.78 19.91 27.16
C THR A 492 35.14 20.24 28.61
N PRO A 493 35.12 19.28 29.57
CA PRO A 493 35.70 19.53 30.88
C PRO A 493 37.24 19.60 30.76
N THR A 494 37.81 20.59 31.44
CA THR A 494 39.24 20.91 31.45
C THR A 494 40.07 19.71 31.89
N SER A 495 41.13 19.45 31.14
CA SER A 495 42.03 18.30 31.24
C SER A 495 42.78 18.21 32.59
N THR A 496 42.65 17.06 33.25
CA THR A 496 43.64 16.55 34.22
C THR A 496 44.40 15.39 33.55
N PRO A 497 45.74 15.36 33.57
CA PRO A 497 46.51 14.32 32.90
C PRO A 497 46.49 13.00 33.70
N SER A 498 46.06 11.91 33.06
CA SER A 498 46.25 10.53 33.56
C SER A 498 46.12 9.53 32.38
N PRO A 499 46.67 8.31 32.49
CA PRO A 499 47.60 7.75 31.53
C PRO A 499 46.93 7.04 30.36
N THR A 500 47.73 6.85 29.33
CA THR A 500 47.50 6.20 28.04
C THR A 500 46.51 5.02 28.06
N PRO A 501 45.38 5.08 27.34
CA PRO A 501 44.50 3.94 27.15
C PRO A 501 44.95 3.06 25.98
N THR A 502 44.86 1.76 26.24
CA THR A 502 44.91 0.62 25.32
C THR A 502 43.84 0.77 24.21
N PRO A 503 44.11 0.40 22.95
CA PRO A 503 43.19 0.62 21.83
C PRO A 503 41.86 -0.12 22.00
N SER A 504 40.77 0.65 21.98
CA SER A 504 39.37 0.20 21.92
C SER A 504 38.98 -0.12 20.46
N PRO A 505 38.15 -1.14 20.20
CA PRO A 505 37.79 -1.56 18.85
C PRO A 505 36.93 -0.50 18.13
N THR A 506 37.33 -0.22 16.89
CA THR A 506 36.67 0.70 15.95
C THR A 506 35.24 0.26 15.63
N PRO A 507 34.26 1.18 15.54
CA PRO A 507 32.88 0.86 15.16
C PRO A 507 32.82 0.19 13.78
N THR A 508 32.04 -0.89 13.70
CA THR A 508 31.78 -1.67 12.49
C THR A 508 31.02 -0.80 11.49
N THR A 509 31.71 -0.37 10.43
CA THR A 509 31.08 0.30 9.30
C THR A 509 30.23 -0.71 8.53
N SER A 510 29.01 -0.32 8.14
CA SER A 510 28.16 -1.13 7.27
C SER A 510 28.90 -1.45 5.97
N SER A 511 29.12 -2.74 5.70
CA SER A 511 29.86 -3.20 4.52
C SER A 511 29.18 -2.79 3.22
N LEU A 512 29.92 -2.18 2.29
CA LEU A 512 29.37 -1.77 0.98
C LEU A 512 29.35 -2.94 -0.01
N ASN A 513 28.17 -3.34 -0.47
CA ASN A 513 28.03 -4.34 -1.53
C ASN A 513 28.44 -3.76 -2.90
N LEU A 514 29.52 -4.29 -3.49
CA LEU A 514 30.09 -3.82 -4.76
C LEU A 514 29.17 -4.09 -5.96
N ASN A 515 28.35 -5.15 -5.94
CA ASN A 515 27.43 -5.45 -7.04
C ASN A 515 26.24 -4.48 -7.08
N GLY A 516 25.84 -3.92 -5.93
CA GLY A 516 24.72 -2.99 -5.81
C GLY A 516 25.10 -1.49 -5.76
N ALA A 517 26.32 -1.16 -5.32
CA ALA A 517 26.72 0.23 -5.03
C ALA A 517 26.68 1.16 -6.25
N ASN A 518 26.26 2.42 -6.09
CA ASN A 518 26.30 3.41 -7.17
C ASN A 518 27.73 3.92 -7.44
N LYS A 519 27.91 4.70 -8.52
CA LYS A 519 29.24 5.20 -8.94
C LYS A 519 29.97 5.99 -7.86
N SER A 520 29.25 6.83 -7.10
CA SER A 520 29.82 7.64 -6.03
C SER A 520 30.32 6.78 -4.87
N GLU A 521 29.53 5.79 -4.47
CA GLU A 521 29.88 4.82 -3.43
C GLU A 521 31.08 3.97 -3.82
N LEU A 522 31.14 3.48 -5.06
CA LEU A 522 32.28 2.74 -5.59
C LEU A 522 33.55 3.58 -5.64
N THR A 523 33.45 4.85 -6.05
CA THR A 523 34.59 5.78 -6.05
C THR A 523 35.14 5.98 -4.62
N LYS A 524 34.26 6.09 -3.61
CA LYS A 524 34.66 6.15 -2.20
C LYS A 524 35.28 4.83 -1.71
N ALA A 525 34.64 3.69 -2.00
CA ALA A 525 35.11 2.38 -1.57
C ALA A 525 36.47 2.02 -2.16
N PHE A 526 36.70 2.38 -3.43
CA PHE A 526 37.98 2.16 -4.12
C PHE A 526 39.02 3.25 -3.86
N GLN A 527 38.70 4.27 -3.04
CA GLN A 527 39.69 5.28 -2.65
C GLN A 527 40.90 4.62 -1.97
N GLY A 528 42.11 5.02 -2.38
CA GLY A 528 43.38 4.46 -1.89
C GLY A 528 43.83 3.15 -2.57
N THR A 529 42.98 2.51 -3.40
CA THR A 529 43.33 1.27 -4.13
C THR A 529 44.10 1.52 -5.43
N ARG A 530 44.09 2.76 -5.95
CA ARG A 530 44.61 3.17 -7.29
C ARG A 530 43.79 2.67 -8.49
N ILE A 531 42.57 2.21 -8.28
CA ILE A 531 41.62 1.93 -9.37
C ILE A 531 41.22 3.25 -10.02
N LYS A 532 41.33 3.33 -11.35
CA LYS A 532 40.99 4.53 -12.13
C LYS A 532 39.48 4.60 -12.38
N GLN A 533 38.96 5.81 -12.57
CA GLN A 533 37.52 6.01 -12.83
C GLN A 533 37.02 5.23 -14.06
N THR A 534 37.86 5.08 -15.09
CA THR A 534 37.55 4.27 -16.28
C THR A 534 37.34 2.79 -15.97
N THR A 535 38.05 2.24 -14.98
CA THR A 535 37.88 0.87 -14.50
C THR A 535 36.61 0.72 -13.65
N ILE A 536 36.25 1.75 -12.89
CA ILE A 536 34.98 1.80 -12.14
C ILE A 536 33.80 1.81 -13.12
N ASP A 537 33.90 2.61 -14.17
CA ASP A 537 32.86 2.69 -15.21
C ASP A 537 32.71 1.36 -15.96
N LYS A 538 33.83 0.69 -16.28
CA LYS A 538 33.84 -0.67 -16.84
C LYS A 538 33.16 -1.67 -15.89
N PHE A 539 33.52 -1.67 -14.62
CA PHE A 539 32.89 -2.53 -13.61
C PHE A 539 31.37 -2.35 -13.50
N ILE A 540 30.89 -1.10 -13.51
CA ILE A 540 29.45 -0.78 -13.46
C ILE A 540 28.72 -1.29 -14.71
N SER A 541 29.37 -1.24 -15.87
CA SER A 541 28.83 -1.80 -17.12
C SER A 541 28.77 -3.33 -17.06
N ASP A 542 29.87 -3.97 -16.64
CA ASP A 542 30.03 -5.42 -16.68
C ASP A 542 29.13 -6.13 -15.66
N ARG A 543 28.91 -5.53 -14.48
CA ARG A 543 28.06 -6.13 -13.44
C ARG A 543 26.57 -6.24 -13.78
N LYS A 544 26.11 -5.56 -14.84
CA LYS A 544 24.74 -5.72 -15.36
C LYS A 544 24.53 -7.08 -16.02
N ILE A 545 25.62 -7.74 -16.43
CA ILE A 545 25.60 -9.00 -17.17
C ILE A 545 26.19 -10.14 -16.31
N LYS A 546 27.04 -9.83 -15.32
CA LYS A 546 27.69 -10.83 -14.46
C LYS A 546 27.85 -10.34 -13.02
N THR A 547 27.38 -11.13 -12.06
CA THR A 547 27.62 -10.89 -10.63
C THR A 547 29.01 -11.37 -10.22
N TYR A 548 29.76 -10.53 -9.51
CA TYR A 548 31.07 -10.91 -8.94
C TYR A 548 30.87 -11.53 -7.57
N ARG A 549 31.58 -12.61 -7.24
CA ARG A 549 31.40 -13.33 -5.96
C ARG A 549 32.62 -13.24 -5.05
N THR A 550 33.79 -12.94 -5.61
CA THR A 550 35.05 -12.87 -4.89
C THR A 550 35.95 -11.72 -5.40
N ILE A 551 36.92 -11.31 -4.58
CA ILE A 551 37.96 -10.35 -4.99
C ILE A 551 38.81 -10.93 -6.14
N ASP A 552 38.96 -12.25 -6.19
CA ASP A 552 39.67 -12.94 -7.26
C ASP A 552 38.93 -12.83 -8.61
N ASP A 553 37.61 -13.01 -8.60
CA ASP A 553 36.77 -12.84 -9.78
C ASP A 553 36.85 -11.41 -10.32
N LEU A 554 36.74 -10.44 -9.40
CA LEU A 554 36.80 -9.02 -9.72
C LEU A 554 38.17 -8.65 -10.29
N ALA A 555 39.25 -9.11 -9.66
CA ALA A 555 40.62 -8.81 -10.08
C ALA A 555 40.97 -9.42 -11.43
N SER A 556 40.53 -10.65 -11.68
CA SER A 556 40.71 -11.34 -12.96
C SER A 556 39.99 -10.59 -14.09
N TYR A 557 38.73 -10.22 -13.87
CA TYR A 557 37.89 -9.64 -14.93
C TYR A 557 38.25 -8.18 -15.26
N LEU A 558 38.65 -7.42 -14.24
CA LEU A 558 39.07 -6.03 -14.41
C LEU A 558 40.57 -5.89 -14.71
N ASN A 559 41.30 -7.01 -14.87
CA ASN A 559 42.75 -7.05 -15.09
C ASN A 559 43.52 -6.22 -14.03
N LEU A 560 43.16 -6.37 -12.75
CA LEU A 560 43.79 -5.62 -11.66
C LEU A 560 45.19 -6.16 -11.36
N THR A 561 46.12 -5.25 -11.07
CA THR A 561 47.47 -5.67 -10.66
C THR A 561 47.45 -6.33 -9.27
N PRO A 562 48.43 -7.20 -8.95
CA PRO A 562 48.52 -7.84 -7.63
C PRO A 562 48.53 -6.85 -6.45
N ALA A 563 49.14 -5.68 -6.65
CA ALA A 563 49.18 -4.62 -5.64
C ALA A 563 47.81 -3.97 -5.38
N VAL A 564 46.99 -3.80 -6.43
CA VAL A 564 45.62 -3.28 -6.32
C VAL A 564 44.71 -4.33 -5.68
N LYS A 565 44.83 -5.58 -6.13
CA LYS A 565 44.11 -6.74 -5.55
C LYS A 565 44.36 -6.87 -4.04
N LYS A 566 45.62 -6.78 -3.60
CA LYS A 566 45.98 -6.85 -2.17
C LYS A 566 45.31 -5.74 -1.34
N LYS A 567 45.18 -4.53 -1.90
CA LYS A 567 44.51 -3.41 -1.22
C LYS A 567 43.00 -3.57 -1.16
N LEU A 568 42.39 -4.12 -2.20
CA LEU A 568 40.96 -4.48 -2.19
C LEU A 568 40.69 -5.61 -1.18
N GLN A 569 41.53 -6.64 -1.16
CA GLN A 569 41.42 -7.72 -0.19
C GLN A 569 41.48 -7.19 1.25
N ALA A 570 42.41 -6.28 1.56
CA ALA A 570 42.50 -5.66 2.88
C ALA A 570 41.24 -4.85 3.27
N LYS A 571 40.51 -4.29 2.31
CA LYS A 571 39.23 -3.61 2.56
C LYS A 571 38.09 -4.61 2.78
N PHE A 572 38.09 -5.71 2.03
CA PHE A 572 37.15 -6.81 2.20
C PHE A 572 37.32 -7.49 3.58
N ASP A 573 38.56 -7.77 3.98
CA ASP A 573 38.90 -8.40 5.27
C ASP A 573 38.52 -7.50 6.47
N LYS A 574 38.51 -6.18 6.28
CA LYS A 574 38.05 -5.19 7.28
C LYS A 574 36.54 -5.00 7.30
N GLY A 575 35.80 -5.69 6.43
CA GLY A 575 34.35 -5.53 6.29
C GLY A 575 33.93 -4.21 5.62
N GLU A 576 34.85 -3.42 5.04
CA GLU A 576 34.50 -2.15 4.37
C GLU A 576 33.72 -2.38 3.06
N ILE A 577 33.93 -3.54 2.40
CA ILE A 577 33.29 -3.91 1.13
C ILE A 577 32.88 -5.40 1.14
N CYS A 578 31.79 -5.74 0.44
CA CYS A 578 31.30 -7.11 0.23
C CYS A 578 30.77 -7.30 -1.21
N PHE A 579 30.36 -8.52 -1.57
CA PHE A 579 29.79 -8.87 -2.88
C PHE A 579 28.31 -9.20 -2.80
#